data_AF-A0A1E5K7D9-F1
#
_entry.id   AF-A0A1E5K7D9-F1
#
_cell.length_a   1.000
_cell.length_b   1.000
_cell.length_c   1.000
_cell.angle_alpha   90.00
_cell.angle_beta   90.00
_cell.angle_gamma   90.00
#
_symmetry.space_group_name_H-M   'P 1'
#
loop_
_entity.id
_entity.type
_entity.pdbx_description
1 polymer ?
#
loop_
_entity_poly.entity_id
_entity_poly.type
_entity_poly.pdbx_seq_one_letter_code
_entity_poly.pdbx_strand_id
1 'polypeptide(L)' 'MVIILLGNVPWYFSVGSYKPLILGIPYWAFIIVIFSLLLCAYLSWLCIHQWNIVEDEEESDKGGEE' A
#
# COMPACT_ATOMS: atom_id res chain seq x y z
N MET A 1 -4.61 3.20 4.10
CA MET A 1 -4.63 3.33 2.62
C MET A 1 -4.47 4.77 2.14
N VAL A 2 -5.32 5.73 2.55
CA VAL A 2 -5.30 7.11 2.02
C VAL A 2 -3.93 7.78 2.15
N ILE A 3 -3.27 7.69 3.31
CA ILE A 3 -1.93 8.29 3.54
C ILE A 3 -0.85 7.68 2.62
N ILE A 4 -0.97 6.40 2.29
CA ILE A 4 -0.02 5.68 1.43
C ILE A 4 -0.16 6.15 -0.03
N LEU A 5 -1.41 6.31 -0.49
CA LEU A 5 -1.73 6.83 -1.81
C LEU A 5 -1.33 8.28 -1.95
N LEU A 6 -1.62 9.05 -0.90
CA LEU A 6 -1.21 10.43 -0.77
C LEU A 6 0.30 10.51 -1.00
N GLY A 7 1.09 9.76 -0.20
CA GLY A 7 2.55 9.57 -0.27
C GLY A 7 3.13 9.34 -1.68
N ASN A 8 2.39 8.65 -2.54
CA ASN A 8 2.80 8.22 -3.87
C ASN A 8 2.78 9.34 -4.93
N VAL A 9 2.13 10.48 -4.67
CA VAL A 9 1.99 11.59 -5.63
C VAL A 9 2.70 12.84 -5.10
N PRO A 10 3.51 13.57 -5.91
CA PRO A 10 4.40 14.61 -5.39
C PRO A 10 3.73 15.98 -5.30
N TRP A 11 2.41 16.10 -5.11
CA TRP A 11 1.76 17.42 -5.21
C TRP A 11 2.27 18.42 -4.15
N TYR A 12 2.86 17.93 -3.06
CA TYR A 12 3.50 18.73 -2.02
C TYR A 12 4.86 19.30 -2.44
N PHE A 13 5.42 18.85 -3.56
CA PHE A 13 6.63 19.44 -4.14
C PHE A 13 6.26 20.55 -5.12
N SER A 14 6.77 21.75 -4.85
CA SER A 14 6.68 22.87 -5.78
C SER A 14 7.42 22.55 -7.09
N VAL A 15 6.90 23.06 -8.21
CA VAL A 15 7.28 22.78 -9.62
C VAL A 15 8.77 22.98 -9.99
N GLY A 16 9.63 23.39 -9.05
CA GLY A 16 11.08 23.56 -9.24
C GLY A 16 11.97 22.72 -8.31
N SER A 17 11.42 21.87 -7.46
CA SER A 17 12.17 21.20 -6.38
C SER A 17 12.71 19.83 -6.78
N TYR A 18 13.33 19.75 -7.97
CA TYR A 18 14.04 18.56 -8.50
C TYR A 18 15.48 18.42 -7.97
N LYS A 19 15.94 19.36 -7.12
CA LYS A 19 17.25 19.30 -6.46
C LYS A 19 17.02 18.85 -5.01
N PRO A 20 17.62 17.75 -4.52
CA PRO A 20 18.75 16.99 -5.06
C PRO A 20 18.36 15.78 -5.94
N LEU A 21 19.09 15.61 -7.04
CA LEU A 21 19.08 14.36 -7.81
C LEU A 21 20.10 13.39 -7.20
N ILE A 22 19.64 12.22 -6.76
CA ILE A 22 20.47 11.13 -6.30
C ILE A 22 20.63 10.17 -7.48
N LEU A 23 21.86 9.94 -7.95
CA LEU A 23 22.15 9.09 -9.12
C LEU A 23 21.44 9.52 -10.43
N GLY A 24 21.09 10.80 -10.57
CA GLY A 24 20.34 11.31 -11.73
C GLY A 24 18.82 11.12 -11.66
N ILE A 25 18.31 10.56 -10.55
CA ILE A 25 16.87 10.41 -10.27
C ILE A 25 16.50 11.33 -9.10
N PRO A 26 15.36 12.04 -9.14
CA PRO A 26 14.92 12.84 -7.99
C PRO A 26 14.74 11.94 -6.77
N TYR A 27 15.26 12.35 -5.61
CA TYR A 27 15.15 11.59 -4.35
C TYR A 27 13.71 11.15 -4.02
N TRP A 28 12.74 11.96 -4.43
CA TRP A 28 11.33 11.67 -4.22
C TRP A 28 10.87 10.41 -4.98
N ALA A 29 11.52 10.01 -6.08
CA ALA A 29 11.23 8.73 -6.73
C ALA A 29 11.51 7.52 -5.83
N PHE A 30 12.56 7.56 -5.01
CA PHE A 30 12.82 6.50 -4.04
C PHE A 30 11.74 6.44 -2.96
N ILE A 31 11.21 7.60 -2.56
CA ILE A 31 10.10 7.69 -1.63
C ILE A 31 8.86 7.02 -2.24
N ILE A 32 8.52 7.31 -3.50
CA ILE A 32 7.42 6.62 -4.21
C ILE A 32 7.61 5.11 -4.16
N VAL A 33 8.80 4.61 -4.52
CA VAL A 33 9.07 3.16 -4.57
C VAL A 33 8.85 2.51 -3.20
N ILE A 34 9.29 3.15 -2.12
CA ILE A 34 9.06 2.68 -0.75
C ILE A 34 7.56 2.66 -0.44
N PHE A 35 6.84 3.74 -0.76
CA PHE A 35 5.39 3.79 -0.52
C PHE A 35 4.62 2.77 -1.36
N SER A 36 5.06 2.48 -2.58
CA SER A 36 4.46 1.44 -3.43
C SER A 36 4.72 0.05 -2.88
N LEU A 37 5.92 -0.22 -2.36
CA LEU A 37 6.20 -1.47 -1.65
C LEU A 37 5.33 -1.62 -0.40
N LEU A 38 5.17 -0.54 0.39
CA LEU A 38 4.28 -0.54 1.55
C LEU A 38 2.82 -0.77 1.14
N LEU A 39 2.37 -0.22 0.01
CA LEU A 39 1.02 -0.45 -0.50
C LEU A 39 0.82 -1.92 -0.89
N CYS A 40 1.78 -2.51 -1.61
CA CYS A 40 1.74 -3.93 -1.96
C CYS A 40 1.73 -4.82 -0.71
N ALA A 41 2.61 -4.54 0.26
CA ALA A 41 2.66 -5.28 1.51
C ALA A 41 1.34 -5.14 2.30
N TYR A 42 0.77 -3.94 2.36
CA TYR A 42 -0.52 -3.69 3.02
C TYR A 42 -1.67 -4.45 2.33
N LEU A 43 -1.70 -4.46 1.00
CA LEU A 43 -2.69 -5.24 0.25
C LEU A 43 -2.53 -6.74 0.46
N SER A 44 -1.30 -7.25 0.41
CA SER A 44 -1.03 -8.67 0.71
C SER A 44 -1.47 -9.03 2.13
N TRP A 45 -1.18 -8.18 3.11
CA TRP A 45 -1.62 -8.37 4.49
C TRP A 45 -3.14 -8.33 4.61
N LEU A 46 -3.79 -7.37 3.95
CA LEU A 46 -5.25 -7.25 3.93
C LEU A 46 -5.91 -8.49 3.31
N CYS A 47 -5.39 -9.00 2.19
CA CYS A 47 -5.87 -10.24 1.61
C CYS A 47 -5.71 -11.41 2.59
N ILE A 48 -4.60 -11.54 3.30
CA ILE A 48 -4.43 -12.67 4.24
C ILE A 48 -5.36 -12.53 5.46
N HIS A 49 -5.51 -11.33 6.02
CA HIS A 49 -6.15 -11.14 7.32
C HIS A 49 -7.65 -10.82 7.26
N GLN A 50 -8.10 -10.15 6.20
CA GLN A 50 -9.50 -9.74 6.05
C GLN A 50 -10.27 -10.60 5.03
N TRP A 51 -9.59 -11.16 4.03
CA TRP A 51 -10.27 -12.08 3.09
C TRP A 51 -10.59 -13.42 3.74
N ASN A 52 -9.66 -13.95 4.54
CA ASN A 52 -9.84 -15.24 5.22
C ASN A 52 -10.91 -15.17 6.32
N ILE A 53 -11.13 -13.99 6.92
CA ILE A 53 -12.17 -13.76 7.93
C ILE A 53 -13.58 -14.08 7.42
N VAL A 54 -13.86 -13.82 6.13
CA VAL A 54 -15.19 -14.10 5.54
C VAL A 54 -15.34 -15.59 5.27
N GLU A 55 -14.26 -16.26 4.84
CA GLU A 55 -14.25 -17.69 4.52
C GLU A 55 -14.40 -18.54 5.79
N ASP A 56 -13.68 -18.22 6.87
CA ASP A 56 -13.80 -18.91 8.17
C ASP A 56 -15.19 -18.75 8.81
N GLU A 57 -15.83 -17.59 8.64
CA GLU A 57 -17.17 -17.31 9.15
C GLU A 57 -18.26 -18.03 8.32
N GLU A 58 -18.11 -18.10 6.99
CA GLU A 58 -18.98 -18.89 6.11
C GLU A 58 -18.82 -20.42 6.28
N GLU A 59 -17.61 -20.90 6.56
CA GLU A 59 -17.34 -22.35 6.80
C GLU A 59 -17.83 -22.78 8.20
N SER A 60 -17.75 -21.90 9.21
CA SER A 60 -18.28 -22.16 10.56
C SER A 60 -19.81 -22.20 10.61
N ASP A 61 -20.49 -21.39 9.80
CA ASP A 61 -21.95 -21.40 9.69
C ASP A 61 -22.44 -22.70 9.00
N LYS A 62 -21.71 -23.19 8.00
CA LYS A 62 -22.00 -24.46 7.32
C LYS A 62 -21.67 -25.71 8.14
N GLY A 63 -20.65 -25.65 8.99
CA GLY A 63 -20.27 -26.76 9.88
C GLY A 63 -21.17 -26.94 11.11
N GLY A 64 -22.14 -26.04 11.33
CA GLY A 64 -23.11 -26.12 12.42
C GLY A 64 -24.41 -26.86 12.06
N GLU A 65 -24.58 -27.31 10.82
CA GLU A 65 -25.78 -28.03 10.33
C GLU A 65 -25.64 -29.57 10.30
N GLU A 66 -24.59 -30.14 10.90
CA GLU A 66 -24.36 -31.61 10.97
C GLU A 66 -24.27 -32.20 12.39
#